data_AF-A0A956MQI7-F1
#
_entry.id   AF-A0A956MQI7-F1
#
_cell.length_a   1.000
_cell.length_b   1.000
_cell.length_c   1.000
_cell.angle_alpha   90.00
_cell.angle_beta   90.00
_cell.angle_gamma   90.00
#
_symmetry.space_group_name_H-M   'P 1'
#
loop_
_entity.id
_entity.type
_entity.pdbx_description
1 polymer ?
#
loop_
_entity_poly.entity_id
_entity_poly.type
_entity_poly.pdbx_seq_one_letter_code
_entity_poly.pdbx_strand_id
1 'polypeptide(L)'
;MEKKESVERFFDDVVKTVKVGFDKVVAKTDQLTHMGRLKMDILSINRDVEKKYIELGTRVYMLIAKGKNTSVNEDNQVQGIISGIEDLEERLSLKKDEYDHVARTQSNAAAAEQPAEEAPATEAADKESEPETPTAEEVAAGVEPEAEKTSKKK
;
A
#
# COMPACT_ATOMS: atom_id res chain seq x y z
N MET A 1 -20.37 50.94 24.20
CA MET A 1 -20.57 50.30 22.88
C MET A 1 -19.65 49.08 22.66
N GLU A 2 -18.64 48.84 23.50
CA GLU A 2 -17.63 47.78 23.33
C GLU A 2 -18.14 46.32 23.41
N LYS A 3 -19.22 46.05 24.16
CA LYS A 3 -19.71 44.66 24.34
C LYS A 3 -20.33 44.04 23.08
N LYS A 4 -20.81 44.85 22.12
CA LYS A 4 -21.39 44.32 20.86
C LYS A 4 -20.31 43.86 19.88
N GLU A 5 -19.20 44.61 19.77
CA GLU A 5 -18.09 44.24 18.88
C GLU A 5 -17.36 42.97 19.33
N SER A 6 -17.23 42.72 20.64
CA SER A 6 -16.65 41.45 21.11
C SER A 6 -17.48 40.25 20.70
N VAL A 7 -18.81 40.31 20.86
CA VAL A 7 -19.71 39.19 20.55
C VAL A 7 -19.71 38.89 19.04
N GLU A 8 -19.71 39.92 18.19
CA GLU A 8 -19.60 39.74 16.74
C GLU A 8 -18.25 39.10 16.34
N ARG A 9 -17.14 39.54 16.94
CA ARG A 9 -15.83 38.92 16.70
C ARG A 9 -15.75 37.45 17.13
N PHE A 10 -16.34 37.10 18.29
CA PHE A 10 -16.39 35.70 18.73
C PHE A 10 -17.20 34.81 17.78
N PHE A 11 -18.33 35.28 17.27
CA PHE A 11 -19.10 34.53 16.28
C PHE A 11 -18.34 34.39 14.96
N ASP A 12 -17.69 35.45 14.49
CA ASP A 12 -16.86 35.41 13.28
C ASP A 12 -15.71 34.41 13.42
N ASP A 13 -15.06 34.35 14.58
CA ASP A 13 -13.94 33.43 14.82
C ASP A 13 -14.40 31.98 14.95
N VAL A 14 -15.57 31.72 15.52
CA VAL A 14 -16.20 30.39 15.53
C VAL A 14 -16.56 29.96 14.10
N VAL A 15 -17.19 30.83 13.31
CA VAL A 15 -17.56 30.53 11.93
C VAL A 15 -16.32 30.28 11.08
N LYS A 16 -15.25 31.08 11.24
CA LYS A 16 -13.96 30.84 10.57
C LYS A 16 -13.36 29.49 10.96
N THR A 17 -13.38 29.14 12.24
CA THR A 17 -12.81 27.86 12.72
C THR A 17 -13.57 26.66 12.14
N VAL A 18 -14.90 26.72 12.11
CA VAL A 18 -15.74 25.68 11.51
C VAL A 18 -15.48 25.59 10.00
N LYS A 19 -15.39 26.73 9.31
CA LYS A 19 -15.09 26.77 7.88
C LYS A 19 -13.72 26.18 7.57
N VAL A 20 -12.69 26.57 8.31
CA VAL A 20 -11.33 26.02 8.18
C VAL A 20 -11.32 24.52 8.47
N GLY A 21 -12.03 24.06 9.49
CA GLY A 21 -12.17 22.63 9.79
C GLY A 21 -12.85 21.86 8.66
N PHE A 22 -13.93 22.40 8.10
CA PHE A 22 -14.63 21.79 6.97
C PHE A 22 -13.76 21.73 5.71
N ASP A 23 -13.12 22.85 5.33
CA ASP A 23 -12.23 22.93 4.17
C ASP A 23 -11.05 21.93 4.29
N LYS A 24 -10.51 21.76 5.50
CA LYS A 24 -9.46 20.76 5.80
C LYS A 24 -9.95 19.33 5.60
N VAL A 25 -11.15 18.99 6.07
CA VAL A 25 -11.71 17.64 5.91
C VAL A 25 -11.95 17.34 4.44
N VAL A 26 -12.55 18.28 3.70
CA VAL A 26 -12.78 18.14 2.25
C VAL A 26 -11.46 17.91 1.51
N ALA A 27 -10.44 18.73 1.77
CA ALA A 27 -9.12 18.58 1.15
C ALA A 27 -8.47 17.22 1.45
N LYS A 28 -8.56 16.73 2.69
CA LYS A 28 -8.04 15.40 3.05
C LYS A 28 -8.81 14.27 2.35
N THR A 29 -10.13 14.37 2.24
CA THR A 29 -10.96 13.36 1.56
C THR A 29 -10.68 13.31 0.06
N ASP A 30 -10.50 14.46 -0.58
CA ASP A 30 -10.15 14.53 -2.01
C ASP A 30 -8.79 13.88 -2.28
N GLN A 31 -7.80 14.18 -1.44
CA GLN A 31 -6.47 13.55 -1.54
C GLN A 31 -6.51 12.04 -1.28
N LEU A 32 -7.27 11.58 -0.28
CA LEU A 32 -7.41 10.15 0.01
C LEU A 32 -8.07 9.41 -1.18
N THR A 33 -9.08 10.02 -1.78
CA THR A 33 -9.78 9.49 -2.96
C THR A 33 -8.83 9.43 -4.15
N HIS A 34 -8.02 10.48 -4.35
CA HIS A 34 -7.02 10.53 -5.40
C HIS A 34 -5.95 9.43 -5.21
N MET A 35 -5.41 9.25 -3.99
CA MET A 35 -4.50 8.15 -3.68
C MET A 35 -5.13 6.78 -3.92
N GLY A 36 -6.41 6.60 -3.54
CA GLY A 36 -7.16 5.39 -3.79
C GLY A 36 -7.25 5.06 -5.28
N ARG A 37 -7.52 6.06 -6.12
CA ARG A 37 -7.52 5.91 -7.59
C ARG A 37 -6.14 5.52 -8.11
N LEU A 38 -5.08 6.23 -7.71
CA LEU A 38 -3.71 5.93 -8.13
C LEU A 38 -3.30 4.50 -7.74
N LYS A 39 -3.67 4.03 -6.54
CA LYS A 39 -3.40 2.67 -6.10
C LYS A 39 -4.11 1.63 -6.98
N MET A 40 -5.35 1.90 -7.38
CA MET A 40 -6.09 1.02 -8.30
C MET A 40 -5.47 1.02 -9.70
N ASP A 41 -5.02 2.18 -10.19
CA ASP A 41 -4.32 2.29 -11.47
C ASP A 41 -3.01 1.48 -11.45
N ILE A 42 -2.20 1.62 -10.39
CA ILE A 42 -0.97 0.83 -10.18
C ILE A 42 -1.27 -0.67 -10.18
N LEU A 43 -2.32 -1.10 -9.45
CA LEU A 43 -2.74 -2.50 -9.41
C LEU A 43 -3.15 -3.02 -10.80
N SER A 44 -3.90 -2.20 -11.56
CA SER A 44 -4.32 -2.56 -12.91
C SER A 44 -3.12 -2.71 -13.84
N ILE A 45 -2.18 -1.75 -13.83
CA ILE A 45 -0.98 -1.80 -14.66
C ILE A 45 -0.12 -3.01 -14.28
N ASN A 46 0.07 -3.30 -12.99
CA ASN A 46 0.79 -4.50 -12.55
C ASN A 46 0.18 -5.79 -13.12
N ARG A 47 -1.16 -5.92 -13.09
CA ARG A 47 -1.85 -7.08 -13.67
C ARG A 47 -1.65 -7.17 -15.18
N ASP A 48 -1.57 -6.04 -15.88
CA ASP A 48 -1.33 -6.03 -17.32
C ASP A 48 0.13 -6.39 -17.66
N VAL A 49 1.09 -5.95 -16.84
CA VAL A 49 2.50 -6.39 -16.91
C VAL A 49 2.60 -7.90 -16.69
N GLU A 50 1.95 -8.45 -15.66
CA GLU A 50 1.91 -9.90 -15.40
C GLU A 50 1.35 -10.69 -16.60
N LYS A 51 0.25 -10.23 -17.19
CA LYS A 51 -0.32 -10.85 -18.40
C LYS A 51 0.68 -10.84 -19.56
N LYS A 52 1.43 -9.75 -19.73
CA LYS A 52 2.45 -9.65 -20.78
C LYS A 52 3.63 -10.58 -20.55
N TYR A 53 4.07 -10.74 -19.30
CA TYR A 53 5.08 -11.75 -18.96
C TYR A 53 4.60 -13.19 -19.22
N ILE A 54 3.33 -13.50 -18.93
CA ILE A 54 2.73 -14.80 -19.27
C ILE A 54 2.68 -15.00 -20.80
N GLU A 55 2.29 -13.96 -21.55
CA GLU A 55 2.27 -13.98 -23.01
C GLU A 55 3.67 -14.24 -23.58
N LEU A 56 4.68 -13.53 -23.05
CA LEU A 56 6.08 -13.69 -23.41
C LEU A 56 6.56 -15.12 -23.15
N GLY A 57 6.36 -15.62 -21.93
CA GLY A 57 6.76 -16.98 -21.55
C GLY A 57 6.10 -18.04 -22.42
N THR A 58 4.81 -17.88 -22.70
CA THR A 58 4.06 -18.76 -23.61
C THR A 58 4.66 -18.73 -25.01
N ARG A 59 4.96 -17.53 -25.55
CA ARG A 59 5.55 -17.39 -26.89
C ARG A 59 6.92 -18.04 -26.96
N VAL A 60 7.80 -17.76 -26.00
CA VAL A 60 9.15 -18.32 -25.93
C VAL A 60 9.08 -19.84 -25.81
N TYR A 61 8.23 -20.37 -24.93
CA TYR A 61 8.01 -21.81 -24.81
C TYR A 61 7.56 -22.43 -26.13
N MET A 62 6.61 -21.80 -26.84
CA MET A 62 6.15 -22.30 -28.14
C MET A 62 7.24 -22.29 -29.22
N LEU A 63 8.14 -21.31 -29.21
CA LEU A 63 9.27 -21.26 -30.15
C LEU A 63 10.23 -22.43 -29.90
N ILE A 64 10.57 -22.67 -28.63
CA ILE A 64 11.49 -23.74 -28.22
C ILE A 64 10.86 -25.11 -28.44
N ALA A 65 9.65 -25.34 -27.93
CA ALA A 65 8.98 -26.63 -27.95
C ALA A 65 8.60 -27.09 -29.37
N LYS A 66 8.28 -26.15 -30.27
CA LYS A 66 7.97 -26.47 -31.68
C LYS A 66 9.23 -26.56 -32.56
N GLY A 67 10.42 -26.41 -31.99
CA GLY A 67 11.68 -26.52 -32.72
C GLY A 67 11.78 -25.55 -33.89
N LYS A 68 11.20 -24.35 -33.77
CA LYS A 68 11.35 -23.34 -34.81
C LYS A 68 12.80 -22.87 -34.79
N ASN A 69 13.49 -22.94 -35.93
CA ASN A 69 14.86 -22.46 -36.11
C ASN A 69 15.01 -20.93 -36.04
N THR A 70 13.95 -20.20 -35.69
CA THR A 70 14.01 -18.75 -35.47
C THR A 70 14.51 -18.50 -34.06
N SER A 71 15.57 -17.71 -33.94
CA SER A 71 16.07 -17.27 -32.63
C SER A 71 14.99 -16.46 -31.91
N VAL A 72 14.86 -16.65 -30.59
CA VAL A 72 13.86 -15.92 -29.77
C VAL A 72 13.98 -14.39 -29.97
N ASN A 73 15.20 -13.89 -30.12
CA ASN A 73 15.48 -12.48 -30.32
C ASN A 73 15.05 -11.94 -31.69
N GLU A 74 14.85 -12.80 -32.69
CA GLU A 74 14.45 -12.42 -34.05
C GLU A 74 12.93 -12.52 -34.25
N ASP A 75 12.21 -13.06 -33.27
CA ASP A 75 10.75 -13.19 -33.35
C ASP A 75 10.09 -11.83 -33.10
N ASN A 76 9.46 -11.29 -34.15
CA ASN A 76 8.77 -9.99 -34.08
C ASN A 76 7.67 -9.96 -32.99
N GLN A 77 7.04 -11.09 -32.68
CA GLN A 77 6.03 -11.13 -31.62
C GLN A 77 6.67 -11.02 -30.24
N VAL A 78 7.80 -11.71 -30.00
CA VAL A 78 8.59 -11.56 -28.77
C VAL A 78 9.02 -10.11 -28.57
N GLN A 79 9.61 -9.49 -29.60
CA GLN A 79 10.03 -8.08 -29.53
C GLN A 79 8.86 -7.13 -29.24
N GLY A 80 7.70 -7.35 -29.88
CA GLY A 80 6.50 -6.57 -29.60
C GLY A 80 5.96 -6.75 -28.17
N ILE A 81 6.07 -7.95 -27.59
CA ILE A 81 5.67 -8.18 -26.20
C ILE A 81 6.64 -7.48 -25.25
N ILE A 82 7.96 -7.54 -25.50
CA ILE A 82 8.98 -6.86 -24.69
C ILE A 82 8.77 -5.36 -24.69
N SER A 83 8.62 -4.73 -25.86
CA SER A 83 8.33 -3.29 -25.95
C SER A 83 7.04 -2.92 -25.20
N GLY A 84 6.01 -3.76 -25.27
CA GLY A 84 4.79 -3.53 -24.49
C GLY A 84 4.97 -3.67 -22.97
N ILE A 85 5.92 -4.50 -22.51
CA ILE A 85 6.29 -4.59 -21.09
C ILE A 85 7.01 -3.31 -20.68
N GLU A 86 7.98 -2.85 -21.46
CA GLU A 86 8.74 -1.62 -21.20
C GLU A 86 7.81 -0.40 -21.07
N ASP A 87 6.87 -0.23 -22.01
CA ASP A 87 5.87 0.84 -21.97
C ASP A 87 5.00 0.79 -20.70
N LEU A 88 4.60 -0.41 -20.28
CA LEU A 88 3.79 -0.60 -19.07
C LEU A 88 4.61 -0.34 -17.80
N GLU A 89 5.88 -0.74 -17.77
CA GLU A 89 6.79 -0.50 -16.65
C GLU A 89 7.11 0.99 -16.49
N GLU A 90 7.29 1.73 -17.58
CA GLU A 90 7.45 3.19 -17.54
C GLU A 90 6.19 3.84 -16.96
N ARG A 91 5.01 3.48 -17.47
CA ARG A 91 3.72 3.98 -16.95
C ARG A 91 3.51 3.64 -15.47
N LEU A 92 3.93 2.44 -15.05
CA LEU A 92 3.89 2.01 -13.66
C LEU A 92 4.80 2.88 -12.79
N SER A 93 6.02 3.18 -13.26
CA SER A 93 6.96 4.05 -12.56
C SER A 93 6.36 5.45 -12.36
N LEU A 94 5.86 6.06 -13.43
CA LEU A 94 5.24 7.39 -13.37
C LEU A 94 4.07 7.44 -12.37
N LYS A 95 3.23 6.38 -12.34
CA LYS A 95 2.10 6.29 -11.41
C LYS A 95 2.54 6.07 -9.96
N LYS A 96 3.62 5.32 -9.72
CA LYS A 96 4.21 5.18 -8.40
C LYS A 96 4.81 6.49 -7.90
N ASP A 97 5.51 7.22 -8.77
CA ASP A 97 6.08 8.53 -8.44
C ASP A 97 4.98 9.55 -8.10
N GLU A 98 3.89 9.55 -8.86
CA GLU A 98 2.69 10.37 -8.58
C GLU A 98 2.09 10.01 -7.22
N TYR A 99 1.92 8.71 -6.93
CA TYR A 99 1.41 8.23 -5.64
C TYR A 99 2.31 8.67 -4.47
N ASP A 100 3.62 8.49 -4.60
CA ASP A 100 4.59 8.86 -3.58
C ASP A 100 4.62 10.36 -3.33
N HIS A 101 4.51 11.17 -4.39
CA HIS A 101 4.39 12.62 -4.26
C HIS A 101 3.15 13.00 -3.44
N VAL A 102 1.98 12.47 -3.80
CA VAL A 102 0.72 12.75 -3.08
C VAL A 102 0.81 12.25 -1.62
N ALA A 103 1.35 11.06 -1.38
CA ALA A 103 1.53 10.50 -0.04
C ALA A 103 2.45 11.38 0.83
N ARG A 104 3.56 11.89 0.28
CA ARG A 104 4.48 12.79 1.00
C ARG A 104 3.84 14.13 1.32
N THR A 105 3.01 14.68 0.43
CA THR A 105 2.29 15.93 0.72
C THR A 105 1.34 15.80 1.91
N GLN A 106 0.73 14.62 2.12
CA GLN A 106 -0.07 14.34 3.32
C GLN A 106 0.76 14.27 4.60
N SER A 107 1.92 13.59 4.55
CA SER A 107 2.83 13.46 5.69
C SER A 107 3.35 14.82 6.16
N ASN A 108 3.81 15.66 5.23
CA ASN A 108 4.36 16.99 5.56
C ASN A 108 3.29 17.97 6.03
N ALA A 109 2.06 17.89 5.51
CA ALA A 109 0.94 18.71 5.99
C ALA A 109 0.49 18.32 7.42
N ALA A 110 0.66 17.05 7.81
CA ALA A 110 0.39 16.60 9.17
C ALA A 110 1.48 17.01 10.18
N ALA A 111 2.74 17.12 9.73
CA ALA A 111 3.88 17.48 10.58
C ALA A 111 4.00 19.01 10.85
N ALA A 112 3.50 19.86 9.95
CA ALA A 112 3.56 21.32 10.09
C ALA A 112 2.50 21.92 11.03
N GLU A 113 1.59 21.10 11.59
CA GLU A 113 0.47 21.56 12.43
C GLU A 113 0.60 21.15 13.91
N GLN A 114 1.79 20.85 14.43
CA GLN A 114 2.02 20.79 15.88
C GLN A 114 2.44 22.17 16.40
N PRO A 115 1.61 22.91 17.17
CA PRO A 115 2.09 24.03 17.96
C PRO A 115 2.95 23.47 19.10
N ALA A 116 4.18 23.96 19.20
CA ALA A 116 5.05 23.77 20.35
C ALA A 116 4.62 24.71 21.48
N GLU A 117 3.89 24.20 22.49
CA GLU A 117 3.63 24.80 23.81
C GLU A 117 2.92 23.72 24.65
N GLU A 118 3.32 23.21 25.81
CA GLU A 118 4.43 23.33 26.75
C GLU A 118 4.35 22.06 27.64
N ALA A 119 5.48 21.50 28.04
CA ALA A 119 5.62 20.70 29.26
C ALA A 119 6.79 21.34 30.02
N PRO A 120 6.87 21.39 31.38
CA PRO A 120 6.59 20.23 32.25
C PRO A 120 6.12 20.50 33.71
N ALA A 121 5.59 19.46 34.37
CA ALA A 121 5.84 19.09 35.79
C ALA A 121 5.03 17.81 36.11
N THR A 122 5.63 16.60 36.19
CA THR A 122 6.12 15.93 37.43
C THR A 122 5.12 16.01 38.60
N GLU A 123 4.66 14.92 39.21
CA GLU A 123 5.48 13.99 40.00
C GLU A 123 4.70 12.75 40.51
N ALA A 124 5.32 11.57 40.30
CA ALA A 124 5.42 10.35 41.13
C ALA A 124 4.20 9.59 41.69
N ALA A 125 4.18 8.27 41.40
CA ALA A 125 4.47 7.15 42.34
C ALA A 125 3.82 5.86 41.78
N ASP A 126 4.54 4.93 41.14
CA ASP A 126 5.57 3.97 41.63
C ASP A 126 4.99 2.59 42.02
N LYS A 127 5.78 1.55 41.71
CA LYS A 127 5.74 0.10 42.03
C LYS A 127 5.13 -0.82 40.98
N GLU A 128 5.97 -1.47 40.17
CA GLU A 128 6.82 -2.66 40.45
C GLU A 128 6.07 -3.96 40.15
N SER A 129 6.43 -4.62 39.04
CA SER A 129 6.95 -6.00 39.02
C SER A 129 7.01 -6.54 37.58
N GLU A 130 8.21 -6.48 37.00
CA GLU A 130 8.74 -7.59 36.19
C GLU A 130 9.35 -8.63 37.14
N PRO A 131 9.82 -9.80 36.66
CA PRO A 131 9.55 -10.52 35.41
C PRO A 131 9.12 -11.97 35.72
N GLU A 132 8.82 -12.78 34.70
CA GLU A 132 9.40 -14.13 34.51
C GLU A 132 8.80 -14.75 33.23
N THR A 133 9.63 -14.81 32.20
CA THR A 133 9.63 -15.90 31.20
C THR A 133 10.90 -16.71 31.46
N PRO A 134 11.11 -17.95 30.95
CA PRO A 134 10.28 -18.73 30.01
C PRO A 134 10.16 -20.24 30.39
N THR A 135 9.20 -20.96 29.81
CA THR A 135 9.44 -22.41 29.55
C THR A 135 8.77 -22.86 28.28
N ALA A 136 9.58 -23.52 27.46
CA ALA A 136 9.23 -24.19 26.23
C ALA A 136 8.42 -25.48 26.50
N GLU A 137 7.89 -26.01 25.39
CA GLU A 137 7.71 -27.45 25.16
C GLU A 137 6.41 -28.09 25.70
N GLU A 138 5.39 -28.14 24.85
CA GLU A 138 4.65 -29.39 24.63
C GLU A 138 4.05 -29.42 23.23
N VAL A 139 4.73 -30.13 22.33
CA VAL A 139 4.19 -30.60 21.06
C VAL A 139 3.76 -32.05 21.31
N ALA A 140 2.46 -32.33 21.29
CA ALA A 140 1.92 -33.68 21.16
C ALA A 140 0.61 -33.57 20.35
N ALA A 141 0.67 -33.64 19.03
CA ALA A 141 0.65 -34.91 18.29
C ALA A 141 -0.61 -35.73 18.61
N GLY A 142 -1.73 -35.30 18.06
CA GLY A 142 -3.00 -36.03 18.06
C GLY A 142 -3.49 -36.27 16.64
N VAL A 143 -2.79 -37.11 15.86
CA VAL A 143 -3.39 -37.92 14.78
C VAL A 143 -2.54 -39.19 14.61
N GLU A 144 -3.07 -40.30 15.12
CA GLU A 144 -2.64 -41.68 14.82
C GLU A 144 -3.92 -42.56 14.91
N PRO A 145 -3.93 -43.81 14.42
CA PRO A 145 -4.04 -44.19 13.01
C PRO A 145 -5.27 -45.08 12.74
N GLU A 146 -5.74 -45.19 11.50
CA GLU A 146 -6.43 -46.41 11.05
C GLU A 146 -5.75 -47.00 9.82
N ALA A 147 -5.38 -48.28 10.01
CA ALA A 147 -5.05 -49.28 9.00
C ALA A 147 -6.21 -49.42 7.98
N GLU A 148 -6.10 -50.05 6.81
CA GLU A 148 -5.69 -51.43 6.66
C GLU A 148 -5.73 -51.83 5.15
N LYS A 149 -4.65 -52.48 4.69
CA LYS A 149 -4.51 -53.54 3.66
C LYS A 149 -5.34 -53.45 2.36
N THR A 150 -4.70 -53.48 1.19
CA THR A 150 -4.35 -54.67 0.36
C THR A 150 -4.12 -54.10 -1.06
N SER A 151 -3.38 -54.63 -2.02
CA SER A 151 -2.92 -55.98 -2.32
C SER A 151 -1.80 -55.91 -3.37
N LYS A 152 -0.90 -56.88 -3.27
CA LYS A 152 0.02 -57.36 -4.31
C LYS A 152 -0.66 -57.59 -5.65
N LYS A 153 0.06 -57.32 -6.74
CA LYS A 153 0.27 -58.18 -7.94
C LYS A 153 0.85 -57.30 -9.05
N LYS A 154 1.79 -57.72 -9.87
CA LYS A 154 2.73 -58.84 -9.95
C LYS A 154 3.65 -58.45 -11.12
#